data_AF-A0A840PXC5-F1
#
_entry.id   AF-A0A840PXC5-F1
#
_cell.length_a   1.000
_cell.length_b   1.000
_cell.length_c   1.000
_cell.angle_alpha   90.00
_cell.angle_beta   90.00
_cell.angle_gamma   90.00
#
_symmetry.space_group_name_H-M   'P 1'
#
loop_
_entity.id
_entity.type
_entity.pdbx_description
1 polymer ?
#
loop_
_entity_poly.entity_id
_entity_poly.type
_entity_poly.pdbx_seq_one_letter_code
_entity_poly.pdbx_strand_id
1 'polypeptide(L)'
;MADISQPSDVVQFTISRREQPGPLRRRISIRAAAKRATELSGELFSEVAWRRIESGDKDPQDLEIVLMAAAINDLANEVVISPDDLAAHGRPTAAEMFRDWIRERTVADPALAGIDPNLTPESLQQQLQAMLGEIRALPGITATERAQMEKVLLSHLESTLKAYSAQLRILRPK
;
A
#
# COMPACT_ATOMS: atom_id res chain seq x y z
N MET A 1 34.17 -24.20 1.18
CA MET A 1 33.84 -22.78 0.90
C MET A 1 32.38 -22.78 0.50
N ALA A 2 31.52 -22.17 1.31
CA ALA A 2 30.09 -22.07 0.96
C ALA A 2 30.00 -21.07 -0.19
N ASP A 3 29.50 -21.53 -1.33
CA ASP A 3 29.19 -20.69 -2.48
C ASP A 3 28.07 -19.75 -2.05
N ILE A 4 28.39 -18.47 -1.80
CA ILE A 4 27.38 -17.47 -1.46
C ILE A 4 26.62 -17.21 -2.76
N SER A 5 25.56 -17.99 -2.99
CA SER A 5 24.64 -17.76 -4.09
C SER A 5 24.09 -16.35 -3.94
N GLN A 6 24.24 -15.55 -4.98
CA GLN A 6 23.67 -14.21 -4.98
C GLN A 6 22.14 -14.31 -4.80
N PRO A 7 21.52 -13.38 -4.05
CA PRO A 7 20.07 -13.34 -3.94
C PRO A 7 19.43 -13.19 -5.32
N SER A 8 18.26 -13.80 -5.52
CA SER A 8 17.51 -13.69 -6.77
C SER A 8 17.09 -12.24 -7.06
N ASP A 9 16.81 -11.92 -8.32
CA ASP A 9 16.51 -10.55 -8.78
C ASP A 9 15.36 -9.90 -7.99
N VAL A 10 14.29 -10.65 -7.72
CA VAL A 10 13.15 -10.19 -6.90
C VAL A 10 13.57 -9.85 -5.47
N VAL A 11 14.53 -10.59 -4.91
CA VAL A 11 15.06 -10.33 -3.55
C VAL A 11 15.94 -9.09 -3.57
N GLN A 12 16.81 -8.93 -4.57
CA GLN A 12 17.62 -7.73 -4.72
C GLN A 12 16.75 -6.48 -4.89
N PHE A 13 15.69 -6.56 -5.69
CA PHE A 13 14.70 -5.50 -5.83
C PHE A 13 14.02 -5.18 -4.48
N THR A 14 13.57 -6.22 -3.77
CA THR A 14 12.91 -6.06 -2.46
C THR A 14 13.84 -5.42 -1.42
N ILE A 15 15.12 -5.81 -1.40
CA ILE A 15 16.15 -5.19 -0.56
C ILE A 15 16.29 -3.71 -0.91
N SER A 16 16.43 -3.39 -2.20
CA SER A 16 16.58 -2.01 -2.66
C SER A 16 15.42 -1.13 -2.18
N ARG A 17 14.17 -1.61 -2.32
CA ARG A 17 12.98 -0.89 -1.85
C ARG A 17 12.89 -0.77 -0.33
N ARG A 18 13.35 -1.78 0.42
CA ARG A 18 13.45 -1.70 1.89
C ARG A 18 14.48 -0.67 2.33
N GLU A 19 15.63 -0.61 1.65
CA GLU A 19 16.74 0.25 2.03
C GLU A 19 16.57 1.69 1.60
N GLN A 20 15.93 1.88 0.44
CA GLN A 20 15.65 3.17 -0.16
C GLN A 20 14.19 3.25 -0.61
N PRO A 21 13.22 3.30 0.34
CA PRO A 21 11.80 3.37 0.02
C PRO A 21 11.39 4.72 -0.62
N GLY A 22 12.27 5.73 -0.60
CA GLY A 22 12.04 7.00 -1.28
C GLY A 22 13.05 8.08 -0.85
N PRO A 23 13.10 9.23 -1.56
CA PRO A 23 14.15 10.24 -1.40
C PRO A 23 14.18 10.94 -0.02
N LEU A 24 13.09 10.85 0.76
CA LEU A 24 12.97 11.44 2.10
C LEU A 24 12.67 10.42 3.20
N ARG A 25 12.67 9.13 2.88
CA ARG A 25 12.26 8.05 3.79
C ARG A 25 13.50 7.37 4.38
N ARG A 26 13.42 7.01 5.67
CA ARG A 26 14.49 6.26 6.34
C ARG A 26 14.48 4.81 5.88
N ARG A 27 15.66 4.20 5.84
CA ARG A 27 15.84 2.75 5.67
C ARG A 27 14.97 1.98 6.65
N ILE A 28 14.22 1.01 6.13
CA ILE A 28 13.43 0.09 6.94
C ILE A 28 14.36 -1.01 7.45
N SER A 29 14.40 -1.25 8.76
CA SER A 29 15.22 -2.34 9.32
C SER A 29 14.58 -3.71 9.09
N ILE A 30 15.39 -4.75 8.89
CA ILE A 30 14.92 -6.14 8.76
C ILE A 30 14.03 -6.52 9.95
N ARG A 31 14.43 -6.11 11.17
CA ARG A 31 13.67 -6.36 12.39
C ARG A 31 12.26 -5.76 12.34
N ALA A 32 12.14 -4.50 11.89
CA ALA A 32 10.84 -3.85 11.76
C ALA A 32 9.99 -4.52 10.68
N ALA A 33 10.59 -4.84 9.53
CA ALA A 33 9.90 -5.48 8.42
C ALA A 33 9.39 -6.89 8.78
N ALA A 34 10.22 -7.73 9.38
CA ALA A 34 9.84 -9.08 9.82
C ALA A 34 8.75 -9.06 10.90
N LYS A 35 8.87 -8.15 11.88
CA LYS A 35 7.82 -7.93 12.88
C LYS A 35 6.50 -7.54 12.21
N ARG A 36 6.54 -6.60 11.27
CA ARG A 36 5.33 -6.14 10.58
C ARG A 36 4.72 -7.21 9.72
N ALA A 37 5.52 -8.01 9.02
CA ALA A 37 5.03 -9.14 8.24
C ALA A 37 4.31 -10.19 9.11
N THR A 38 4.81 -10.42 10.32
CA THR A 38 4.16 -11.27 11.32
C THR A 38 2.81 -10.70 11.74
N GLU A 39 2.73 -9.40 12.04
CA GLU A 39 1.47 -8.73 12.40
C GLU A 39 0.44 -8.76 11.26
N LEU A 40 0.90 -8.64 10.01
CA LEU A 40 0.02 -8.61 8.83
C LEU A 40 -0.56 -9.98 8.47
N SER A 41 0.18 -11.06 8.68
CA SER A 41 -0.22 -12.43 8.34
C SER A 41 -0.85 -13.19 9.50
N GLY A 42 -0.53 -12.82 10.74
CA GLY A 42 -0.83 -13.63 11.92
C GLY A 42 0.10 -14.84 12.10
N GLU A 43 1.02 -15.07 11.16
CA GLU A 43 2.00 -16.16 11.19
C GLU A 43 3.40 -15.62 11.50
N LEU A 44 4.22 -16.40 12.22
CA LEU A 44 5.55 -15.97 12.62
C LEU A 44 6.49 -15.87 11.40
N PHE A 45 6.89 -14.65 11.04
CA PHE A 45 7.96 -14.40 10.09
C PHE A 45 9.17 -13.76 10.79
N SER A 46 10.17 -14.58 11.10
CA SER A 46 11.31 -14.16 11.94
C SER A 46 12.34 -13.29 11.21
N GLU A 47 13.02 -12.42 11.97
CA GLU A 47 14.16 -11.61 11.48
C GLU A 47 15.27 -12.48 10.87
N VAL A 48 15.50 -13.67 11.44
CA VAL A 48 16.52 -14.61 10.97
C VAL A 48 16.14 -15.18 9.60
N ALA A 49 14.88 -15.58 9.41
CA ALA A 49 14.39 -16.08 8.13
C ALA A 49 14.52 -14.99 7.04
N TRP A 50 14.12 -13.76 7.35
CA TRP A 50 14.27 -12.63 6.44
C TRP A 50 15.74 -12.38 6.07
N ARG A 51 16.66 -12.36 7.06
CA ARG A 51 18.08 -12.14 6.81
C ARG A 51 18.68 -13.21 5.89
N ARG A 52 18.29 -14.48 6.07
CA ARG A 52 18.72 -15.58 5.21
C ARG A 52 18.22 -15.46 3.77
N ILE A 53 17.03 -14.90 3.59
CA ILE A 53 16.52 -14.58 2.25
C ILE A 53 17.37 -13.47 1.62
N GLU A 54 17.59 -12.37 2.35
CA GLU A 54 18.36 -11.23 1.80
C GLU A 54 19.83 -11.54 1.56
N SER A 55 20.45 -12.48 2.30
CA SER A 55 21.82 -12.92 2.07
C SER A 55 21.96 -13.93 0.93
N GLY A 56 20.85 -14.49 0.42
CA GLY A 56 20.86 -15.58 -0.55
C GLY A 56 21.05 -16.97 0.06
N ASP A 57 21.12 -17.09 1.40
CA ASP A 57 21.20 -18.36 2.13
C ASP A 57 19.90 -19.19 2.08
N LYS A 58 18.81 -18.60 1.57
CA LYS A 58 17.51 -19.21 1.36
C LYS A 58 16.81 -18.54 0.17
N ASP A 59 16.32 -19.34 -0.79
CA ASP A 59 15.37 -18.82 -1.78
C ASP A 59 13.97 -18.70 -1.15
N PRO A 60 13.31 -17.54 -1.23
CA PRO A 60 12.02 -17.33 -0.59
C PRO A 60 10.90 -18.03 -1.37
N GLN A 61 9.93 -18.55 -0.62
CA GLN A 61 8.65 -18.99 -1.17
C GLN A 61 7.81 -17.79 -1.61
N ASP A 62 6.87 -18.00 -2.53
CA ASP A 62 6.02 -16.92 -3.06
C ASP A 62 5.27 -16.18 -1.94
N LEU A 63 4.72 -16.90 -0.96
CA LEU A 63 4.09 -16.29 0.21
C LEU A 63 5.07 -15.38 1.00
N GLU A 64 6.31 -15.81 1.19
CA GLU A 64 7.32 -15.01 1.90
C GLU A 64 7.62 -13.72 1.13
N ILE A 65 7.65 -13.76 -0.20
CA ILE A 65 7.83 -12.57 -1.05
C ILE A 65 6.65 -11.62 -0.89
N VAL A 66 5.42 -12.13 -0.91
CA VAL A 66 4.20 -11.33 -0.69
C VAL A 66 4.26 -10.65 0.68
N LEU A 67 4.60 -11.39 1.74
CA LEU A 67 4.71 -10.85 3.09
C LEU A 67 5.83 -9.81 3.21
N MET A 68 6.96 -10.03 2.55
CA MET A 68 8.04 -9.05 2.51
C MET A 68 7.59 -7.75 1.84
N ALA A 69 6.98 -7.86 0.65
CA ALA A 69 6.49 -6.72 -0.11
C ALA A 69 5.41 -5.93 0.66
N ALA A 70 4.43 -6.64 1.24
CA ALA A 70 3.36 -6.03 2.02
C ALA A 70 3.90 -5.28 3.24
N ALA A 71 4.83 -5.88 4.00
CA ALA A 71 5.42 -5.25 5.17
C ALA A 71 6.23 -4.01 4.83
N ILE A 72 6.98 -4.04 3.72
CA ILE A 72 7.75 -2.88 3.24
C ILE A 72 6.79 -1.75 2.83
N ASN A 73 5.74 -2.04 2.05
CA ASN A 73 4.78 -1.04 1.63
C ASN A 73 4.06 -0.39 2.82
N ASP A 74 3.63 -1.19 3.79
CA ASP A 74 2.94 -0.69 4.98
C ASP A 74 3.87 0.22 5.83
N LEU A 75 5.12 -0.20 6.08
CA LEU A 75 6.09 0.62 6.80
C LEU A 75 6.55 1.86 6.03
N ALA A 76 6.60 1.78 4.70
CA ALA A 76 6.84 2.91 3.83
C ALA A 76 5.63 3.86 3.80
N ASN A 77 4.44 3.42 4.25
CA ASN A 77 3.18 4.12 4.07
C ASN A 77 3.00 4.59 2.61
N GLU A 78 3.39 3.73 1.67
CA GLU A 78 3.42 3.95 0.22
C GLU A 78 3.63 2.63 -0.52
N VAL A 79 3.20 2.56 -1.79
CA VAL A 79 3.45 1.42 -2.67
C VAL A 79 4.82 1.59 -3.30
N VAL A 80 5.79 0.86 -2.76
CA VAL A 80 7.16 0.82 -3.31
C VAL A 80 7.45 -0.49 -4.03
N ILE A 81 6.60 -1.51 -3.82
CA ILE A 81 6.59 -2.79 -4.51
C ILE A 81 5.15 -3.10 -4.93
N SER A 82 4.88 -3.20 -6.22
CA SER A 82 3.59 -3.61 -6.78
C SER A 82 3.59 -5.10 -7.16
N PRO A 83 2.42 -5.73 -7.35
CA PRO A 83 2.34 -7.08 -7.91
C PRO A 83 3.03 -7.20 -9.28
N ASP A 84 2.92 -6.17 -10.13
CA ASP A 84 3.52 -6.21 -11.47
C ASP A 84 5.05 -6.13 -11.38
N ASP A 85 5.61 -5.45 -10.38
CA ASP A 85 7.05 -5.51 -10.09
C ASP A 85 7.48 -6.95 -9.77
N LEU A 86 6.72 -7.69 -8.96
CA LEU A 86 7.05 -9.09 -8.64
C LEU A 86 7.02 -9.97 -9.88
N ALA A 87 6.03 -9.79 -10.76
CA ALA A 87 5.95 -10.51 -12.03
C ALA A 87 7.12 -10.17 -12.96
N ALA A 88 7.47 -8.88 -13.08
CA ALA A 88 8.59 -8.40 -13.89
C ALA A 88 9.95 -8.94 -13.40
N HIS A 89 10.08 -9.22 -12.09
CA HIS A 89 11.26 -9.84 -11.50
C HIS A 89 11.15 -11.38 -11.37
N GLY A 90 10.32 -12.01 -12.21
CA GLY A 90 10.30 -13.46 -12.39
C GLY A 90 9.47 -14.24 -11.36
N ARG A 91 8.58 -13.58 -10.60
CA ARG A 91 7.69 -14.22 -9.62
C ARG A 91 6.20 -13.95 -9.91
N PRO A 92 5.65 -14.46 -11.03
CA PRO A 92 4.26 -14.23 -11.42
C PRO A 92 3.25 -14.83 -10.43
N THR A 93 3.54 -15.98 -9.83
CA THR A 93 2.67 -16.59 -8.81
C THR A 93 2.58 -15.72 -7.56
N ALA A 94 3.71 -15.20 -7.06
CA ALA A 94 3.72 -14.24 -5.95
C ALA A 94 2.95 -12.97 -6.30
N ALA A 95 3.02 -12.50 -7.56
CA ALA A 95 2.24 -11.36 -8.02
C ALA A 95 0.72 -11.62 -7.92
N GLU A 96 0.25 -12.77 -8.40
CA GLU A 96 -1.17 -13.15 -8.28
C GLU A 96 -1.60 -13.25 -6.82
N MET A 97 -0.83 -13.95 -5.99
CA MET A 97 -1.08 -14.04 -4.55
C MET A 97 -1.12 -12.65 -3.89
N PHE A 98 -0.25 -11.73 -4.30
CA PHE A 98 -0.26 -10.39 -3.74
C PHE A 98 -1.51 -9.61 -4.13
N ARG A 99 -1.97 -9.73 -5.38
CA ARG A 99 -3.24 -9.11 -5.83
C ARG A 99 -4.42 -9.63 -5.04
N ASP A 100 -4.48 -10.93 -4.79
CA ASP A 100 -5.56 -11.54 -4.01
C ASP A 100 -5.50 -11.11 -2.54
N TRP A 101 -4.30 -11.09 -1.93
CA TRP A 101 -4.10 -10.58 -0.57
C TRP A 101 -4.56 -9.12 -0.42
N ILE A 102 -4.25 -8.26 -1.39
CA ILE A 102 -4.71 -6.87 -1.43
C ILE A 102 -6.24 -6.82 -1.52
N ARG A 103 -6.84 -7.63 -2.41
CA ARG A 103 -8.29 -7.69 -2.60
C ARG A 103 -8.99 -8.11 -1.31
N GLU A 104 -8.54 -9.19 -0.67
CA GLU A 104 -9.10 -9.71 0.57
C GLU A 104 -9.04 -8.68 1.71
N ARG A 105 -7.90 -8.00 1.88
CA ARG A 105 -7.78 -6.93 2.89
C ARG A 105 -8.64 -5.72 2.60
N THR A 106 -8.85 -5.41 1.32
CA THR A 106 -9.73 -4.30 0.92
C THR A 106 -11.18 -4.61 1.28
N VAL A 107 -11.62 -5.86 1.09
CA VAL A 107 -12.98 -6.31 1.47
C VAL A 107 -13.14 -6.39 2.99
N ALA A 108 -12.08 -6.75 3.72
CA ALA A 108 -12.10 -6.90 5.17
C ALA A 108 -12.02 -5.56 5.95
N ASP A 109 -11.74 -4.43 5.30
CA ASP A 109 -11.64 -3.12 5.94
C ASP A 109 -13.02 -2.42 6.01
N PRO A 110 -13.62 -2.24 7.20
CA PRO A 110 -14.91 -1.57 7.36
C PRO A 110 -14.90 -0.10 6.90
N ALA A 111 -13.72 0.55 6.84
CA ALA A 111 -13.58 1.90 6.32
C ALA A 111 -13.67 1.97 4.79
N LEU A 112 -13.48 0.84 4.10
CA LEU A 112 -13.50 0.72 2.64
C LEU A 112 -14.78 0.07 2.09
N ALA A 113 -15.57 -0.60 2.94
CA ALA A 113 -16.84 -1.24 2.57
C ALA A 113 -17.90 -0.28 1.98
N GLY A 114 -17.72 1.05 2.12
CA GLY A 114 -18.60 2.07 1.54
C GLY A 114 -18.09 2.71 0.24
N ILE A 115 -16.97 2.25 -0.30
CA ILE A 115 -16.30 2.90 -1.42
C ILE A 115 -16.62 2.17 -2.73
N ASP A 116 -17.30 2.86 -3.66
CA ASP A 116 -17.67 2.33 -4.98
C ASP A 116 -16.42 2.08 -5.84
N PRO A 117 -16.16 0.85 -6.31
CA PRO A 117 -15.00 0.52 -7.13
C PRO A 117 -14.99 1.20 -8.52
N ASN A 118 -16.07 1.85 -8.93
CA ASN A 118 -16.16 2.59 -10.20
C ASN A 118 -15.81 4.08 -10.08
N LEU A 119 -15.33 4.53 -8.92
CA LEU A 119 -15.02 5.92 -8.67
C LEU A 119 -13.85 6.39 -9.54
N THR A 120 -14.13 7.27 -10.50
CA THR A 120 -13.12 7.93 -11.33
C THR A 120 -12.78 9.30 -10.75
N PRO A 121 -11.61 9.88 -11.09
CA PRO A 121 -11.29 11.26 -10.71
C PRO A 121 -12.39 12.25 -11.10
N GLU A 122 -13.01 12.05 -12.27
CA GLU A 122 -14.08 12.88 -12.81
C GLU A 122 -15.38 12.69 -12.01
N SER A 123 -15.74 11.46 -11.62
CA SER A 123 -16.94 11.22 -10.81
C SER A 123 -16.79 11.83 -9.41
N LEU A 124 -15.60 11.75 -8.81
CA LEU A 124 -15.28 12.35 -7.52
C LEU A 124 -15.31 13.88 -7.59
N GLN A 125 -14.81 14.48 -8.68
CA GLN A 125 -14.88 15.92 -8.92
C GLN A 125 -16.32 16.42 -9.08
N GLN A 126 -17.17 15.68 -9.80
CA GLN A 126 -18.60 16.01 -9.95
C GLN A 126 -19.35 15.92 -8.62
N GLN A 127 -19.09 14.88 -7.83
CA GLN A 127 -19.69 14.71 -6.51
C GLN A 127 -19.28 15.83 -5.54
N LEU A 128 -18.00 16.21 -5.54
CA LEU A 128 -17.49 17.34 -4.76
C LEU A 128 -18.20 18.65 -5.12
N GLN A 129 -18.36 18.93 -6.41
CA GLN A 129 -19.05 20.13 -6.87
C GLN A 129 -20.53 20.14 -6.49
N ALA A 130 -21.21 19.00 -6.57
CA ALA A 130 -22.60 18.87 -6.14
C ALA A 130 -22.74 19.16 -4.64
N MET A 131 -21.92 18.53 -3.79
CA MET A 131 -21.95 18.74 -2.34
C MET A 131 -21.58 20.18 -1.93
N LEU A 132 -20.61 20.80 -2.59
CA LEU A 132 -20.29 22.23 -2.38
C LEU A 132 -21.45 23.13 -2.83
N GLY A 133 -22.12 22.79 -3.93
CA GLY A 133 -23.31 23.46 -4.41
C GLY A 133 -24.45 23.40 -3.38
N GLU A 134 -24.70 22.23 -2.80
CA GLU A 134 -25.68 22.03 -1.74
C GLU A 134 -25.35 22.84 -0.49
N ILE A 135 -24.10 22.82 -0.02
CA ILE A 135 -23.64 23.61 1.13
C ILE A 135 -23.85 25.12 0.90
N ARG A 136 -23.65 25.59 -0.33
CA ARG A 136 -23.86 27.00 -0.70
C ARG A 136 -25.33 27.37 -0.83
N ALA A 137 -26.16 26.42 -1.24
CA ALA A 137 -27.60 26.61 -1.41
C ALA A 137 -28.40 26.48 -0.10
N LEU A 138 -27.81 25.96 0.97
CA LEU A 138 -28.47 25.80 2.27
C LEU A 138 -28.97 27.15 2.81
N PRO A 139 -30.30 27.31 3.02
CA PRO A 139 -30.88 28.50 3.61
C PRO A 139 -30.74 28.47 5.14
N GLY A 140 -30.52 29.64 5.74
CA GLY A 140 -30.52 29.80 7.21
C GLY A 140 -29.21 29.49 7.93
N ILE A 141 -28.15 29.14 7.21
CA ILE A 141 -26.79 28.99 7.78
C ILE A 141 -25.94 30.25 7.61
N THR A 142 -25.10 30.53 8.59
CA THR A 142 -24.17 31.66 8.57
C THR A 142 -22.98 31.40 7.64
N ALA A 143 -22.31 32.48 7.20
CA ALA A 143 -21.10 32.36 6.38
C ALA A 143 -19.98 31.56 7.07
N THR A 144 -19.88 31.66 8.39
CA THR A 144 -18.88 30.93 9.20
C THR A 144 -19.19 29.44 9.24
N GLU A 145 -20.45 29.05 9.49
CA GLU A 145 -20.88 27.64 9.47
C GLU A 145 -20.68 27.01 8.09
N ARG A 146 -21.00 27.76 7.03
CA ARG A 146 -20.77 27.34 5.65
C ARG A 146 -19.29 27.08 5.38
N ALA A 147 -18.40 28.00 5.78
CA ALA A 147 -16.96 27.82 5.63
C ALA A 147 -16.43 26.63 6.43
N GLN A 148 -17.01 26.35 7.60
CA GLN A 148 -16.66 25.18 8.40
C GLN A 148 -17.10 23.87 7.72
N MET A 149 -18.30 23.83 7.16
CA MET A 149 -18.81 22.68 6.41
C MET A 149 -17.99 22.42 5.14
N GLU A 150 -17.63 23.45 4.39
CA GLU A 150 -16.72 23.32 3.23
C GLU A 150 -15.35 22.78 3.66
N LYS A 151 -14.80 23.25 4.79
CA LYS A 151 -13.52 22.76 5.33
C LYS A 151 -13.57 21.30 5.77
N VAL A 152 -14.65 20.88 6.42
CA VAL A 152 -14.86 19.48 6.83
C VAL A 152 -14.99 18.58 5.61
N LEU A 153 -15.75 19.02 4.59
CA LEU A 153 -15.90 18.28 3.34
C LEU A 153 -14.56 18.09 2.62
N LEU A 154 -13.75 19.15 2.53
CA LEU A 154 -12.41 19.07 1.92
C LEU A 154 -11.46 18.18 2.72
N SER A 155 -11.49 18.23 4.05
CA SER A 155 -10.66 17.36 4.91
C SER A 155 -11.06 15.88 4.78
N HIS A 156 -12.36 15.62 4.68
CA HIS A 156 -12.88 14.27 4.42
C HIS A 156 -12.44 13.79 3.04
N LEU A 157 -12.55 14.62 2.00
CA LEU A 157 -12.06 14.28 0.66
C LEU A 157 -10.55 14.10 0.59
N GLU A 158 -9.74 14.88 1.28
CA GLU A 158 -8.30 14.64 1.36
C GLU A 158 -8.00 13.29 2.01
N SER A 159 -8.76 12.91 3.01
CA SER A 159 -8.62 11.61 3.68
C SER A 159 -9.03 10.47 2.75
N THR A 160 -10.14 10.63 2.03
CA THR A 160 -10.63 9.69 1.02
C THR A 160 -9.67 9.60 -0.17
N LEU A 161 -9.11 10.71 -0.64
CA LEU A 161 -8.12 10.75 -1.71
C LEU A 161 -6.76 10.20 -1.27
N LYS A 162 -6.36 10.35 -0.01
CA LYS A 162 -5.18 9.66 0.54
C LYS A 162 -5.39 8.14 0.56
N ALA A 163 -6.57 7.68 0.95
CA ALA A 163 -6.94 6.27 0.86
C ALA A 163 -6.98 5.78 -0.60
N TYR A 164 -7.56 6.56 -1.51
CA TYR A 164 -7.63 6.27 -2.94
C TYR A 164 -6.29 6.34 -3.66
N SER A 165 -5.41 7.28 -3.32
CA SER A 165 -4.08 7.39 -3.92
C SER A 165 -3.15 6.28 -3.45
N ALA A 166 -3.35 5.78 -2.22
CA ALA A 166 -2.74 4.53 -1.79
C ALA A 166 -3.25 3.36 -2.66
N GLN A 167 -4.55 3.26 -2.96
CA GLN A 167 -5.12 2.18 -3.78
C GLN A 167 -4.83 2.29 -5.30
N LEU A 168 -4.92 3.48 -5.91
CA LEU A 168 -4.65 3.73 -7.32
C LEU A 168 -3.17 3.51 -7.67
N ARG A 169 -2.26 3.74 -6.72
CA ARG A 169 -0.84 3.38 -6.87
C ARG A 169 -0.59 1.88 -6.84
N ILE A 170 -1.49 1.09 -6.27
CA ILE A 170 -1.41 -0.39 -6.27
C ILE A 170 -1.99 -0.97 -7.56
N LEU A 171 -3.06 -0.37 -8.10
CA LEU A 171 -3.82 -0.90 -9.24
C LEU A 171 -3.35 -0.41 -10.63
N ARG A 172 -2.54 0.64 -10.70
CA ARG A 172 -1.92 1.12 -11.95
C ARG A 172 -0.44 1.45 -11.71
N PRO A 173 0.46 0.45 -11.76
CA PRO A 173 1.87 0.75 -11.93
C PRO A 173 2.08 1.36 -13.33
N LYS A 174 2.99 2.33 -13.41
CA LYS A 174 3.45 2.90 -14.69
C LYS A 174 4.45 1.96 -15.35
#